data_AF-A0AAX4JE14-F1
#
_entry.id   AF-A0AAX4JE14-F1
#
_cell.length_a   1.000
_cell.length_b   1.000
_cell.length_c   1.000
_cell.angle_alpha   90.00
_cell.angle_beta   90.00
_cell.angle_gamma   90.00
#
_symmetry.space_group_name_H-M   'P 1'
#
loop_
_entity.id
_entity.type
_entity.pdbx_description
1 polymer ?
#
loop_
_entity_poly.entity_id
_entity_poly.type
_entity_poly.pdbx_seq_one_letter_code
_entity_poly.pdbx_strand_id
1 'polypeptide(L)'
;MKFVALVSGGKDSIYTIQTLKDQGHVPVGLLYMKNEDTYVDSYMYQTVGSEIVELFETCLNLPLFQYKTKCKTNNKDLDYKISKDDEVEDLYEALLDIKSKLNFEAVSSGAILSTYQKNRVLNVTKRLNLESLSPLWQRNQRDLLEEMIDRGVKGTIVKVASSFLDRSWLGKDISQIFKENVKLYDNYCGEGGEYETVVLDCKLFSHKINYKEVEIMCHPDETFANGTVFYMKIKELSLEKK
;
A
#
# COMPACT_ATOMS: atom_id res chain seq x y z
N MET A 1 19.09 10.43 -2.73
CA MET A 1 18.85 10.40 -1.26
C MET A 1 18.62 8.98 -0.79
N LYS A 2 19.02 8.67 0.45
CA LYS A 2 18.61 7.44 1.15
C LYS A 2 17.20 7.60 1.70
N PHE A 3 16.33 6.62 1.52
CA PHE A 3 14.93 6.73 1.96
C PHE A 3 14.38 5.48 2.63
N VAL A 4 13.40 5.69 3.52
CA VAL A 4 12.55 4.63 4.08
C VAL A 4 11.23 4.61 3.30
N ALA A 5 10.81 3.43 2.85
CA ALA A 5 9.59 3.28 2.07
C ALA A 5 8.39 2.90 2.94
N LEU A 6 7.32 3.71 2.93
CA LEU A 6 6.03 3.27 3.48
C LEU A 6 5.45 2.20 2.57
N VAL A 7 5.21 1.01 3.14
CA VAL A 7 4.68 -0.15 2.42
C VAL A 7 3.38 -0.65 3.02
N SER A 8 2.49 -1.12 2.16
CA SER A 8 1.16 -1.61 2.55
C SER A 8 0.81 -2.99 1.98
N GLY A 9 1.69 -3.54 1.12
CA GLY A 9 1.42 -4.75 0.34
C GLY A 9 1.02 -4.45 -1.10
N GLY A 10 0.41 -3.29 -1.35
CA GLY A 10 -0.19 -2.93 -2.64
C GLY A 10 0.77 -2.46 -3.74
N LYS A 11 0.24 -2.45 -4.96
CA LYS A 11 0.94 -2.09 -6.21
C LYS A 11 1.63 -0.73 -6.14
N ASP A 12 1.00 0.26 -5.54
CA ASP A 12 1.48 1.65 -5.55
C ASP A 12 2.73 1.79 -4.68
N SER A 13 2.75 1.13 -3.52
CA SER A 13 3.91 1.15 -2.62
C SER A 13 5.15 0.52 -3.26
N ILE A 14 5.01 -0.61 -3.96
CA ILE A 14 6.12 -1.28 -4.64
C ILE A 14 6.56 -0.50 -5.89
N TYR A 15 5.62 0.05 -6.64
CA TYR A 15 5.92 0.85 -7.82
C TYR A 15 6.62 2.16 -7.46
N THR A 16 6.27 2.78 -6.32
CA THR A 16 7.02 3.92 -5.77
C THR A 16 8.48 3.57 -5.54
N ILE A 17 8.79 2.39 -4.97
CA ILE A 17 10.18 1.96 -4.76
C ILE A 17 10.90 1.80 -6.11
N GLN A 18 10.26 1.17 -7.10
CA GLN A 18 10.83 1.04 -8.45
C GLN A 18 11.14 2.41 -9.06
N THR A 19 10.18 3.33 -9.00
CA THR A 19 10.31 4.67 -9.59
C THR A 19 11.43 5.48 -8.92
N LEU A 20 11.52 5.45 -7.60
CA LEU A 20 12.56 6.16 -6.86
C LEU A 20 13.95 5.58 -7.10
N LYS A 21 14.07 4.26 -7.24
CA LYS A 21 15.35 3.63 -7.61
C LYS A 21 15.83 4.09 -8.98
N ASP A 22 14.94 4.19 -9.96
CA ASP A 22 15.29 4.69 -11.31
C ASP A 22 15.71 6.17 -11.30
N GLN A 23 15.16 6.95 -10.37
CA GLN A 23 15.54 8.34 -10.13
C GLN A 23 16.85 8.49 -9.32
N GLY A 24 17.54 7.37 -9.01
CA GLY A 24 18.82 7.37 -8.29
C GLY A 24 18.69 7.48 -6.76
N HIS A 25 17.49 7.33 -6.20
CA HIS A 25 17.30 7.21 -4.76
C HIS A 25 17.57 5.77 -4.29
N VAL A 26 17.99 5.63 -3.04
CA VAL A 26 18.40 4.34 -2.47
C VAL A 26 17.47 3.99 -1.30
N PRO A 27 16.63 2.94 -1.41
CA PRO A 27 15.85 2.49 -0.27
C PRO A 27 16.78 1.85 0.75
N VAL A 28 16.62 2.19 2.02
CA VAL A 28 17.43 1.64 3.14
C VAL A 28 16.61 0.89 4.18
N GLY A 29 15.28 0.96 4.09
CA GLY A 29 14.36 0.22 4.95
C GLY A 29 12.93 0.37 4.49
N LEU A 30 12.09 -0.54 4.97
CA LEU A 30 10.65 -0.56 4.75
C LEU A 30 9.96 -0.24 6.08
N LEU A 31 8.91 0.58 6.05
CA LEU A 31 8.07 0.85 7.20
C LEU A 31 6.64 0.39 6.89
N TYR A 32 6.15 -0.54 7.71
CA TYR A 32 4.77 -0.98 7.72
C TYR A 32 4.08 -0.57 9.03
N MET A 33 3.02 0.21 8.91
CA MET A 33 2.12 0.56 10.02
C MET A 33 1.03 -0.51 10.11
N LYS A 34 1.21 -1.45 11.03
CA LYS A 34 0.35 -2.62 11.23
C LYS A 34 -0.85 -2.26 12.11
N ASN A 35 -2.04 -2.57 11.62
CA ASN A 35 -3.27 -2.36 12.41
C ASN A 35 -3.41 -3.42 13.50
N GLU A 36 -3.99 -3.02 14.63
CA GLU A 36 -4.29 -3.97 15.73
C GLU A 36 -5.46 -4.90 15.39
N ASP A 37 -6.42 -4.40 14.61
CA ASP A 37 -7.62 -5.12 14.19
C ASP A 37 -7.42 -5.82 12.83
N THR A 38 -8.13 -6.93 12.65
CA THR A 38 -8.03 -7.75 11.42
C THR A 38 -8.73 -7.14 10.20
N TYR A 39 -9.71 -6.26 10.41
CA TYR A 39 -10.35 -5.47 9.36
C TYR A 39 -10.76 -4.12 9.94
N VAL A 40 -10.31 -3.03 9.30
CA VAL A 40 -10.67 -1.65 9.63
C VAL A 40 -10.79 -0.85 8.34
N ASP A 41 -11.81 -0.03 8.23
CA ASP A 41 -11.88 1.00 7.20
C ASP A 41 -10.97 2.17 7.61
N SER A 42 -9.72 2.12 7.14
CA SER A 42 -8.72 3.16 7.39
C SER A 42 -8.64 4.13 6.22
N TYR A 43 -8.56 5.43 6.53
CA TYR A 43 -8.31 6.48 5.54
C TYR A 43 -6.85 6.50 5.07
N MET A 44 -5.94 5.95 5.86
CA MET A 44 -4.50 6.09 5.66
C MET A 44 -3.81 4.81 5.22
N TYR A 45 -4.23 3.65 5.72
CA TYR A 45 -3.50 2.39 5.54
C TYR A 45 -4.35 1.30 4.90
N GLN A 46 -3.74 0.53 4.00
CA GLN A 46 -4.31 -0.72 3.52
C GLN A 46 -4.39 -1.73 4.66
N THR A 47 -5.51 -2.40 4.80
CA THR A 47 -5.71 -3.42 5.86
C THR A 47 -5.80 -4.82 5.29
N VAL A 48 -6.37 -4.95 4.09
CA VAL A 48 -6.57 -6.24 3.41
C VAL A 48 -5.29 -6.72 2.74
N GLY A 49 -5.01 -8.02 2.88
CA GLY A 49 -3.85 -8.66 2.26
C GLY A 49 -2.52 -8.30 2.91
N SER A 50 -2.56 -7.68 4.10
CA SER A 50 -1.38 -7.21 4.80
C SER A 50 -0.49 -8.33 5.37
N GLU A 51 -0.99 -9.57 5.37
CA GLU A 51 -0.23 -10.78 5.73
C GLU A 51 1.03 -10.95 4.86
N ILE A 52 1.02 -10.40 3.65
CA ILE A 52 2.14 -10.48 2.72
C ILE A 52 3.31 -9.56 3.08
N VAL A 53 3.06 -8.48 3.83
CA VAL A 53 4.04 -7.40 4.01
C VAL A 53 5.26 -7.89 4.77
N GLU A 54 5.09 -8.83 5.69
CA GLU A 54 6.20 -9.45 6.45
C GLU A 54 7.20 -10.15 5.52
N LEU A 55 6.76 -10.64 4.36
CA LEU A 55 7.62 -11.29 3.38
C LEU A 55 8.44 -10.30 2.54
N PHE A 56 8.09 -9.02 2.54
CA PHE A 56 8.79 -8.01 1.75
C PHE A 56 10.22 -7.75 2.23
N GLU A 57 10.53 -8.03 3.51
CA GLU A 57 11.91 -7.99 4.00
C GLU A 57 12.81 -8.93 3.20
N THR A 58 12.37 -10.17 3.02
CA THR A 58 13.10 -11.18 2.24
C THR A 58 13.05 -10.85 0.75
N CYS A 59 11.89 -10.46 0.23
CA CYS A 59 11.73 -10.20 -1.21
C CYS A 59 12.57 -9.01 -1.67
N LEU A 60 12.62 -7.92 -0.91
CA LEU A 60 13.36 -6.71 -1.28
C LEU A 60 14.80 -6.68 -0.76
N ASN A 61 15.18 -7.63 0.11
CA ASN A 61 16.45 -7.63 0.84
C ASN A 61 16.69 -6.30 1.58
N LEU A 62 15.67 -5.82 2.28
CA LEU A 62 15.68 -4.56 3.02
C LEU A 62 15.07 -4.78 4.41
N PRO A 63 15.61 -4.17 5.48
CA PRO A 63 15.05 -4.33 6.82
C PRO A 63 13.61 -3.81 6.85
N LEU A 64 12.71 -4.61 7.43
CA LEU A 64 11.30 -4.23 7.62
C LEU A 64 11.05 -3.80 9.07
N PHE A 65 10.67 -2.55 9.23
CA PHE A 65 10.23 -2.00 10.51
C PHE A 65 8.71 -2.05 10.59
N GLN A 66 8.20 -2.72 11.61
CA GLN A 66 6.77 -2.87 11.84
C GLN A 66 6.39 -2.16 13.14
N TYR A 67 5.46 -1.22 13.06
CA TYR A 67 4.91 -0.52 14.22
C TYR A 67 3.40 -0.65 14.23
N LYS A 68 2.82 -0.78 15.42
CA LYS A 68 1.37 -0.84 15.56
C LYS A 68 0.77 0.55 15.43
N THR A 69 -0.40 0.64 14.81
CA THR A 69 -1.27 1.81 14.85
C THR A 69 -2.69 1.38 15.15
N LYS A 70 -3.42 2.24 15.86
CA LYS A 70 -4.85 2.05 16.13
C LYS A 70 -5.74 2.56 14.99
N CYS A 71 -5.16 3.14 13.93
CA CYS A 71 -5.92 3.83 12.88
C CYS A 71 -6.91 4.86 13.43
N LYS A 72 -6.62 5.45 14.59
CA LYS A 72 -7.52 6.39 15.23
C LYS A 72 -7.34 7.75 14.56
N THR A 73 -8.33 8.16 13.79
CA THR A 73 -8.36 9.48 13.17
C THR A 73 -9.15 10.47 14.04
N ASN A 74 -8.44 11.31 14.79
CA ASN A 74 -9.05 12.38 15.58
C ASN A 74 -9.13 13.67 14.75
N ASN A 75 -8.08 13.98 14.00
CA ASN A 75 -8.07 15.13 13.10
C ASN A 75 -8.33 14.68 11.65
N LYS A 76 -9.46 15.15 11.08
CA LYS A 76 -9.88 14.86 9.71
C LYS A 76 -9.62 16.01 8.73
N ASP A 77 -9.05 17.12 9.20
CA ASP A 77 -8.70 18.24 8.35
C ASP A 77 -7.65 17.82 7.29
N LEU A 78 -7.71 18.47 6.13
CA LEU A 78 -6.73 18.27 5.06
C LEU A 78 -5.33 18.70 5.51
N ASP A 79 -5.26 19.83 6.21
CA ASP A 79 -4.03 20.32 6.84
C ASP A 79 -3.96 19.77 8.26
N TYR A 80 -3.22 18.68 8.40
CA TYR A 80 -3.09 18.01 9.68
C TYR A 80 -2.50 18.94 10.75
N LYS A 81 -3.19 19.01 11.89
CA LYS A 81 -2.71 19.59 13.14
C LYS A 81 -2.54 18.48 14.15
N ILE A 82 -1.43 18.55 14.89
CA ILE A 82 -1.07 17.59 15.94
C ILE A 82 -2.28 17.34 16.83
N SER A 83 -2.66 16.07 16.93
CA SER A 83 -3.76 15.62 17.74
C SER A 83 -3.28 14.43 18.57
N LYS A 84 -3.62 14.44 19.85
CA LYS A 84 -3.22 13.36 20.76
C LYS A 84 -3.91 12.05 20.35
N ASP A 85 -3.20 10.93 20.45
CA ASP A 85 -3.71 9.58 20.17
C ASP A 85 -4.27 9.45 18.73
N ASP A 86 -3.54 9.99 17.75
CA ASP A 86 -3.93 10.04 16.33
C ASP A 86 -2.94 9.25 15.46
N GLU A 87 -3.44 8.61 14.41
CA GLU A 87 -2.67 7.75 13.47
C GLU A 87 -1.42 8.41 12.88
N VAL A 88 -1.41 9.75 12.79
CA VAL A 88 -0.27 10.51 12.28
C VAL A 88 0.85 10.61 13.31
N GLU A 89 0.51 10.66 14.60
CA GLU A 89 1.52 10.66 15.67
C GLU A 89 2.12 9.25 15.83
N ASP A 90 1.35 8.18 15.60
CA ASP A 90 1.90 6.82 15.53
C ASP A 90 2.98 6.72 14.44
N LEU A 91 2.74 7.30 13.27
CA LEU A 91 3.72 7.37 12.17
C LEU A 91 4.95 8.22 12.55
N TYR A 92 4.74 9.33 13.26
CA TYR A 92 5.83 10.17 13.74
C TYR A 92 6.77 9.41 14.69
N GLU A 93 6.22 8.73 15.69
CA GLU A 93 7.00 7.94 16.64
C GLU A 93 7.75 6.78 15.97
N ALA A 94 7.09 6.09 15.02
CA ALA A 94 7.72 5.04 14.22
C ALA A 94 8.94 5.56 13.44
N LEU A 95 8.80 6.67 12.72
CA LEU A 95 9.90 7.26 11.96
C LEU A 95 11.00 7.85 12.84
N LEU A 96 10.64 8.41 14.00
CA LEU A 96 11.61 8.89 14.99
C LEU A 96 12.48 7.74 15.51
N ASP A 97 11.87 6.60 15.85
CA ASP A 97 12.61 5.41 16.29
C ASP A 97 13.48 4.84 15.17
N ILE A 98 13.00 4.73 13.93
CA ILE A 98 13.82 4.28 12.79
C ILE A 98 15.00 5.22 12.55
N LYS A 99 14.83 6.53 12.72
CA LYS A 99 15.91 7.52 12.57
C LYS A 99 17.04 7.34 13.59
N SER A 100 16.76 6.72 14.74
CA SER A 100 17.79 6.32 15.71
C SER A 100 18.59 5.08 15.27
N LYS A 101 18.07 4.28 14.33
CA LYS A 101 18.62 2.98 13.88
C LYS A 101 19.25 3.04 12.49
N LEU A 102 18.74 3.89 11.61
CA LEU A 102 19.16 4.03 10.23
C LEU A 102 19.42 5.48 9.86
N ASN A 103 20.41 5.70 8.99
CA ASN A 103 20.63 6.99 8.37
C ASN A 103 19.87 7.10 7.04
N PHE A 104 18.88 7.97 6.99
CA PHE A 104 18.09 8.28 5.81
C PHE A 104 17.66 9.75 5.81
N GLU A 105 17.33 10.25 4.62
CA GLU A 105 17.05 11.66 4.37
C GLU A 105 15.60 11.88 3.95
N ALA A 106 14.89 10.82 3.57
CA ALA A 106 13.55 10.91 3.00
C ALA A 106 12.64 9.74 3.36
N VAL A 107 11.34 9.95 3.27
CA VAL A 107 10.30 8.92 3.39
C VAL A 107 9.47 8.92 2.12
N SER A 108 9.22 7.75 1.54
CA SER A 108 8.37 7.65 0.35
C SER A 108 6.95 7.19 0.67
N SER A 109 5.97 7.71 -0.08
CA SER A 109 4.57 7.27 -0.03
C SER A 109 4.02 6.94 -1.41
N GLY A 110 3.07 6.00 -1.46
CA GLY A 110 2.36 5.59 -2.67
C GLY A 110 1.13 6.43 -3.02
N ALA A 111 0.96 7.61 -2.43
CA ALA A 111 -0.23 8.44 -2.65
C ALA A 111 -0.30 8.96 -4.09
N ILE A 112 -1.43 8.74 -4.78
CA ILE A 112 -1.65 9.19 -6.16
C ILE A 112 -2.52 10.44 -6.17
N LEU A 113 -3.77 10.38 -5.68
CA LEU A 113 -4.70 11.52 -5.65
C LEU A 113 -5.13 11.93 -4.23
N SER A 114 -4.90 11.09 -3.22
CA SER A 114 -5.24 11.40 -1.83
C SER A 114 -4.37 12.51 -1.21
N THR A 115 -4.87 13.76 -1.24
CA THR A 115 -4.24 14.90 -0.56
C THR A 115 -4.15 14.66 0.94
N TYR A 116 -5.16 13.99 1.50
CA TYR A 116 -5.22 13.62 2.92
C TYR A 116 -4.00 12.80 3.35
N GLN A 117 -3.68 11.74 2.60
CA GLN A 117 -2.54 10.86 2.89
C GLN A 117 -1.22 11.59 2.67
N LYS A 118 -1.08 12.31 1.54
CA LYS A 118 0.13 13.06 1.21
C LYS A 118 0.46 14.11 2.28
N ASN A 119 -0.52 14.88 2.73
CA ASN A 119 -0.33 15.94 3.71
C ASN A 119 0.12 15.40 5.08
N ARG A 120 -0.36 14.22 5.48
CA ARG A 120 0.03 13.58 6.75
C ARG A 120 1.48 13.12 6.72
N VAL A 121 1.89 12.45 5.65
CA VAL A 121 3.30 12.07 5.45
C VAL A 121 4.19 13.31 5.38
N LEU A 122 3.75 14.36 4.67
CA LEU A 122 4.47 15.63 4.59
C LEU A 122 4.59 16.32 5.96
N ASN A 123 3.56 16.28 6.79
CA ASN A 123 3.59 16.86 8.13
C ASN A 123 4.66 16.18 9.01
N VAL A 124 4.62 14.84 9.06
CA VAL A 124 5.56 14.04 9.86
C VAL A 124 7.00 14.24 9.39
N THR A 125 7.24 14.13 8.09
CA THR A 125 8.58 14.29 7.50
C THR A 125 9.16 15.68 7.77
N LYS A 126 8.36 16.75 7.62
CA LYS A 126 8.77 18.13 7.97
C LYS A 126 9.20 18.25 9.43
N ARG A 127 8.42 17.70 10.36
CA ARG A 127 8.74 17.74 11.81
C ARG A 127 10.04 16.99 12.14
N LEU A 128 10.33 15.93 11.39
CA LEU A 128 11.53 15.12 11.55
C LEU A 128 12.72 15.60 10.70
N ASN A 129 12.60 16.73 9.99
CA ASN A 129 13.60 17.22 9.04
C ASN A 129 14.02 16.15 8.02
N LEU A 130 13.02 15.56 7.36
CA LEU A 130 13.13 14.57 6.30
C LEU A 130 12.37 15.07 5.07
N GLU A 131 12.77 14.61 3.88
CA GLU A 131 12.05 14.86 2.64
C GLU A 131 10.88 13.90 2.44
N SER A 132 9.79 14.37 1.84
CA SER A 132 8.63 13.56 1.46
C SER A 132 8.66 13.23 -0.03
N LEU A 133 8.81 11.96 -0.37
CA LEU A 133 8.90 11.48 -1.76
C LEU A 133 7.57 10.83 -2.19
N SER A 134 6.80 11.53 -3.01
CA SER A 134 5.53 11.01 -3.58
C SER A 134 5.58 11.06 -5.10
N PRO A 135 6.36 10.19 -5.76
CA PRO A 135 6.61 10.27 -7.21
C PRO A 135 5.37 9.98 -8.07
N LEU A 136 4.33 9.35 -7.50
CA LEU A 136 3.09 9.00 -8.19
C LEU A 136 2.03 10.11 -8.10
N TRP A 137 2.28 11.14 -7.29
CA TRP A 137 1.30 12.17 -6.98
C TRP A 137 0.82 12.92 -8.22
N GLN A 138 -0.51 13.01 -8.38
CA GLN A 138 -1.20 13.67 -9.49
C GLN A 138 -0.82 13.15 -10.89
N ARG A 139 -0.20 11.97 -10.99
CA ARG A 139 0.00 11.32 -12.28
C ARG A 139 -1.32 10.73 -12.77
N ASN A 140 -1.43 10.59 -14.09
CA ASN A 140 -2.59 9.95 -14.71
C ASN A 140 -2.68 8.48 -14.25
N GLN A 141 -3.84 8.07 -13.73
CA GLN A 141 -4.02 6.73 -13.16
C GLN A 141 -3.94 5.61 -14.20
N ARG A 142 -4.47 5.85 -15.41
CA ARG A 142 -4.44 4.85 -16.48
C ARG A 142 -3.01 4.58 -16.91
N ASP A 143 -2.25 5.65 -17.16
CA ASP A 143 -0.84 5.56 -17.52
C ASP A 143 -0.03 4.88 -16.41
N LEU A 144 -0.30 5.24 -15.14
CA LEU A 144 0.34 4.60 -13.99
C LEU A 144 0.11 3.09 -13.94
N LEU A 145 -1.15 2.66 -14.09
CA LEU A 145 -1.47 1.23 -14.03
C LEU A 145 -0.83 0.46 -15.20
N GLU A 146 -0.85 1.04 -16.40
CA GLU A 146 -0.19 0.47 -17.58
C GLU A 146 1.33 0.35 -17.38
N GLU A 147 1.98 1.42 -16.89
CA GLU A 147 3.41 1.39 -16.57
C GLU A 147 3.77 0.35 -15.51
N MET A 148 2.95 0.19 -14.45
CA MET A 148 3.14 -0.83 -13.43
C MET A 148 3.18 -2.23 -14.04
N ILE A 149 2.24 -2.52 -14.94
CA ILE A 149 2.14 -3.81 -15.65
C ILE A 149 3.37 -4.02 -16.53
N ASP A 150 3.75 -3.02 -17.33
CA ASP A 150 4.90 -3.08 -18.25
C ASP A 150 6.23 -3.24 -17.50
N ARG A 151 6.31 -2.64 -16.31
CA ARG A 151 7.47 -2.77 -15.41
C ARG A 151 7.45 -4.07 -14.60
N GLY A 152 6.46 -4.91 -14.83
CA GLY A 152 6.39 -6.28 -14.32
C GLY A 152 5.89 -6.36 -12.89
N VAL A 153 5.13 -5.39 -12.40
CA VAL A 153 4.43 -5.48 -11.11
C VAL A 153 3.27 -6.47 -11.25
N LYS A 154 3.33 -7.59 -10.51
CA LYS A 154 2.28 -8.60 -10.41
C LYS A 154 1.34 -8.27 -9.25
N GLY A 155 0.53 -7.24 -9.46
CA GLY A 155 -0.50 -6.82 -8.50
C GLY A 155 -1.72 -7.73 -8.61
N THR A 156 -2.05 -8.46 -7.56
CA THR A 156 -3.25 -9.30 -7.46
C THR A 156 -4.33 -8.56 -6.69
N ILE A 157 -5.54 -8.49 -7.25
CA ILE A 157 -6.68 -7.82 -6.60
C ILE A 157 -7.15 -8.68 -5.42
N VAL A 158 -7.17 -8.08 -4.23
CA VAL A 158 -7.53 -8.76 -2.97
C VAL A 158 -8.73 -8.13 -2.27
N LYS A 159 -9.17 -6.95 -2.69
CA LYS A 159 -10.42 -6.33 -2.26
C LYS A 159 -11.08 -5.69 -3.44
N VAL A 160 -12.41 -5.73 -3.48
CA VAL A 160 -13.25 -4.95 -4.37
C VAL A 160 -14.34 -4.27 -3.56
N ALA A 161 -14.59 -3.00 -3.85
CA ALA A 161 -15.60 -2.16 -3.22
C ALA A 161 -16.19 -1.18 -4.23
N SER A 162 -16.28 -1.57 -5.50
CA SER A 162 -16.77 -0.73 -6.60
C SER A 162 -17.91 -1.41 -7.35
N SER A 163 -18.72 -0.60 -8.02
CA SER A 163 -19.78 -1.12 -8.91
C SER A 163 -19.23 -1.73 -10.21
N PHE A 164 -17.94 -1.53 -10.49
CA PHE A 164 -17.30 -1.96 -11.75
C PHE A 164 -16.54 -3.27 -11.61
N LEU A 165 -16.07 -3.60 -10.40
CA LEU A 165 -15.33 -4.82 -10.09
C LEU A 165 -16.11 -5.62 -9.05
N ASP A 166 -16.70 -6.74 -9.47
CA ASP A 166 -17.39 -7.66 -8.57
C ASP A 166 -16.43 -8.69 -7.94
N ARG A 167 -16.97 -9.58 -7.12
CA ARG A 167 -16.22 -10.65 -6.44
C ARG A 167 -15.38 -11.52 -7.39
N SER A 168 -15.75 -11.64 -8.66
CA SER A 168 -15.00 -12.47 -9.63
C SER A 168 -13.61 -11.90 -9.95
N TRP A 169 -13.36 -10.65 -9.59
CA TRP A 169 -12.06 -9.99 -9.75
C TRP A 169 -11.05 -10.35 -8.66
N LEU A 170 -11.49 -10.88 -7.52
CA LEU A 170 -10.59 -11.33 -6.47
C LEU A 170 -9.65 -12.43 -7.00
N GLY A 171 -8.35 -12.26 -6.80
CA GLY A 171 -7.30 -13.15 -7.27
C GLY A 171 -6.85 -12.89 -8.72
N LYS A 172 -7.49 -11.98 -9.46
CA LYS A 172 -7.02 -11.58 -10.79
C LYS A 172 -5.83 -10.63 -10.67
N ASP A 173 -4.90 -10.75 -11.61
CA ASP A 173 -3.81 -9.79 -11.80
C ASP A 173 -4.34 -8.49 -12.41
N ILE A 174 -3.77 -7.34 -12.03
CA ILE A 174 -4.17 -6.01 -12.52
C ILE A 174 -4.09 -5.88 -14.05
N SER A 175 -3.29 -6.69 -14.75
CA SER A 175 -3.29 -6.73 -16.21
C SER A 175 -4.62 -7.18 -16.82
N GLN A 176 -5.47 -7.88 -16.06
CA GLN A 176 -6.79 -8.29 -16.52
C GLN A 176 -7.73 -7.10 -16.70
N ILE A 177 -7.52 -5.99 -16.00
CA ILE A 177 -8.32 -4.76 -16.15
C ILE A 177 -8.26 -4.26 -17.60
N PHE A 178 -7.06 -4.24 -18.20
CA PHE A 178 -6.87 -3.84 -19.59
C PHE A 178 -7.29 -4.93 -20.58
N LYS A 179 -7.00 -6.21 -20.30
CA LYS A 179 -7.37 -7.33 -21.18
C LYS A 179 -8.87 -7.47 -21.35
N GLU A 180 -9.63 -7.26 -20.27
CA GLU A 180 -11.09 -7.35 -20.28
C GLU A 180 -11.76 -6.01 -20.64
N ASN A 181 -10.98 -4.97 -20.98
CA ASN A 181 -11.46 -3.62 -21.33
C ASN A 181 -12.42 -3.02 -20.29
N VAL A 182 -12.11 -3.19 -19.00
CA VAL A 182 -12.94 -2.67 -17.91
C VAL A 182 -12.96 -1.15 -17.95
N LYS A 183 -14.15 -0.56 -17.87
CA LYS A 183 -14.34 0.89 -17.78
C LYS A 183 -14.40 1.29 -16.31
N LEU A 184 -13.30 1.86 -15.81
CA LEU A 184 -13.17 2.37 -14.44
C LEU A 184 -13.37 3.89 -14.32
N TYR A 185 -13.86 4.55 -15.38
CA TYR A 185 -14.16 6.00 -15.38
C TYR A 185 -13.07 6.85 -14.71
N ASP A 186 -11.83 6.67 -15.17
CA ASP A 186 -10.60 7.32 -14.69
C ASP A 186 -10.03 6.84 -13.34
N ASN A 187 -10.71 5.96 -12.60
CA ASN A 187 -10.20 5.35 -11.36
C ASN A 187 -9.41 4.05 -11.59
N TYR A 188 -8.44 4.09 -12.51
CA TYR A 188 -7.65 2.90 -12.84
C TYR A 188 -6.78 2.41 -11.69
N CYS A 189 -6.37 3.26 -10.75
CA CYS A 189 -5.53 2.85 -9.63
C CYS A 189 -6.32 2.45 -8.37
N GLY A 190 -7.66 2.47 -8.39
CA GLY A 190 -8.46 2.05 -7.24
C GLY A 190 -8.42 3.05 -6.08
N GLU A 191 -8.18 4.33 -6.38
CA GLU A 191 -8.22 5.41 -5.40
C GLU A 191 -9.57 5.42 -4.67
N GLY A 192 -9.57 5.87 -3.41
CA GLY A 192 -10.78 5.82 -2.57
C GLY A 192 -11.14 4.41 -2.08
N GLY A 193 -10.31 3.40 -2.34
CA GLY A 193 -10.50 2.04 -1.86
C GLY A 193 -11.40 1.18 -2.74
N GLU A 194 -11.67 1.60 -3.99
CA GLU A 194 -12.52 0.87 -4.93
C GLU A 194 -12.02 -0.56 -5.21
N TYR A 195 -10.70 -0.76 -5.16
CA TYR A 195 -10.10 -2.08 -5.05
C TYR A 195 -8.72 -1.96 -4.39
N GLU A 196 -8.29 -3.02 -3.71
CA GLU A 196 -6.94 -3.11 -3.14
C GLU A 196 -6.18 -4.27 -3.76
N THR A 197 -4.85 -4.18 -3.75
CA THR A 197 -3.98 -5.20 -4.34
C THR A 197 -2.92 -5.67 -3.37
N VAL A 198 -2.36 -6.83 -3.65
CA VAL A 198 -1.06 -7.26 -3.10
C VAL A 198 -0.10 -7.54 -4.24
N VAL A 199 1.18 -7.23 -4.06
CA VAL A 199 2.21 -7.56 -5.04
C VAL A 199 2.84 -8.89 -4.71
N LEU A 200 2.58 -9.90 -5.55
CA LEU A 200 3.16 -11.23 -5.40
C LEU A 200 4.55 -11.33 -6.00
N ASP A 201 4.80 -10.50 -7.01
CA ASP A 201 6.07 -10.47 -7.70
C ASP A 201 6.34 -9.13 -8.39
N CYS A 202 7.61 -8.72 -8.45
CA CYS A 202 8.08 -7.66 -9.33
C CYS A 202 9.57 -7.81 -9.64
N LYS A 203 10.10 -7.00 -10.57
CA LYS A 203 11.53 -7.03 -10.93
C LYS A 203 12.50 -6.78 -9.76
N LEU A 204 12.05 -6.11 -8.69
CA LEU A 204 12.90 -5.87 -7.51
C LEU A 204 12.98 -7.07 -6.57
N PHE A 205 12.03 -8.00 -6.67
CA PHE A 205 11.92 -9.09 -5.71
C PHE A 205 12.95 -10.19 -6.01
N SER A 206 13.67 -10.62 -4.98
CA SER A 206 14.57 -11.78 -4.99
C SER A 206 13.83 -13.11 -4.91
N HIS A 207 12.61 -13.10 -4.35
CA HIS A 207 11.73 -14.24 -4.21
C HIS A 207 10.34 -13.86 -4.71
N LYS A 208 9.66 -14.79 -5.37
CA LYS A 208 8.25 -14.70 -5.66
C LYS A 208 7.45 -15.14 -4.44
N ILE A 209 6.31 -14.50 -4.21
CA ILE A 209 5.37 -14.89 -3.17
C ILE A 209 4.25 -15.72 -3.81
N ASN A 210 3.98 -16.88 -3.23
CA ASN A 210 2.88 -17.74 -3.63
C ASN A 210 1.89 -17.89 -2.46
N TYR A 211 0.59 -17.94 -2.76
CA TYR A 211 -0.46 -18.30 -1.81
C TYR A 211 -1.18 -19.56 -2.25
N LYS A 212 -1.66 -20.37 -1.29
CA LYS A 212 -2.39 -21.63 -1.61
C LYS A 212 -3.84 -21.62 -1.17
N GLU A 213 -4.11 -21.12 0.03
CA GLU A 213 -5.46 -21.09 0.59
C GLU A 213 -5.88 -19.63 0.82
N VAL A 214 -7.08 -19.32 0.32
CA VAL A 214 -7.72 -18.02 0.46
C VAL A 214 -9.16 -18.20 0.89
N GLU A 215 -9.63 -17.33 1.77
CA GLU A 215 -11.03 -17.25 2.16
C GLU A 215 -11.59 -15.93 1.64
N ILE A 216 -12.72 -15.99 0.93
CA ILE A 216 -13.41 -14.79 0.48
C ILE A 216 -14.37 -14.36 1.58
N MET A 217 -14.15 -13.16 2.08
CA MET A 217 -14.94 -12.50 3.09
C MET A 217 -15.83 -11.44 2.44
N CYS A 218 -16.99 -11.20 3.06
CA CYS A 218 -17.84 -10.05 2.77
C CYS A 218 -17.56 -8.96 3.81
N HIS A 219 -17.82 -7.70 3.49
CA HIS A 219 -17.74 -6.63 4.48
C HIS A 219 -18.60 -6.93 5.71
N PRO A 220 -18.12 -6.67 6.94
CA PRO A 220 -18.83 -7.04 8.16
C PRO A 220 -20.26 -6.48 8.28
N ASP A 221 -20.48 -5.30 7.70
CA ASP A 221 -21.79 -4.64 7.68
C ASP A 221 -22.71 -5.09 6.53
N GLU A 222 -22.25 -6.01 5.68
CA GLU A 222 -22.98 -6.54 4.55
C GLU A 222 -23.29 -8.03 4.71
N THR A 223 -24.38 -8.48 4.09
CA THR A 223 -24.66 -9.92 3.98
C THR A 223 -24.06 -10.46 2.70
N PHE A 224 -23.50 -11.67 2.75
CA PHE A 224 -22.82 -12.27 1.59
C PHE A 224 -23.71 -12.36 0.33
N ALA A 225 -25.02 -12.55 0.50
CA ALA A 225 -25.96 -12.65 -0.62
C ALA A 225 -26.16 -11.32 -1.38
N ASN A 226 -26.03 -10.18 -0.70
CA ASN A 226 -26.27 -8.84 -1.24
C ASN A 226 -25.02 -7.95 -1.15
N GLY A 227 -23.86 -8.54 -0.86
CA GLY A 227 -22.63 -7.81 -0.64
C GLY A 227 -22.16 -7.10 -1.90
N THR A 228 -21.60 -5.92 -1.72
CA THR A 228 -20.93 -5.12 -2.75
C THR A 228 -19.43 -4.99 -2.48
N VAL A 229 -19.01 -5.29 -1.25
CA VAL A 229 -17.62 -5.22 -0.81
C VAL A 229 -17.14 -6.62 -0.41
N PHE A 230 -16.14 -7.12 -1.13
CA PHE A 230 -15.54 -8.43 -0.89
C PHE A 230 -14.04 -8.33 -0.78
N TYR A 231 -13.43 -9.19 0.03
CA TYR A 231 -11.98 -9.24 0.18
C TYR A 231 -11.46 -10.65 0.44
N MET A 232 -10.19 -10.86 0.13
CA MET A 232 -9.47 -12.11 0.35
C MET A 232 -8.72 -12.04 1.67
N LYS A 233 -8.90 -13.07 2.48
CA LYS A 233 -8.02 -13.39 3.60
C LYS A 233 -7.08 -14.51 3.19
N ILE A 234 -5.78 -14.24 3.18
CA ILE A 234 -4.77 -15.21 2.75
C ILE A 234 -4.32 -16.04 3.95
N LYS A 235 -4.45 -17.37 3.86
CA LYS A 235 -4.18 -18.26 5.00
C LYS A 235 -2.80 -18.91 4.96
N GLU A 236 -2.31 -19.24 3.77
CA GLU A 236 -1.00 -19.87 3.59
C GLU A 236 -0.20 -19.11 2.54
N LEU A 237 0.96 -18.61 2.97
CA LEU A 237 1.94 -17.92 2.14
C LEU A 237 3.24 -18.72 2.09
N SER A 238 3.94 -18.64 0.96
CA SER A 238 5.26 -19.25 0.77
C SER A 238 6.13 -18.41 -0.14
N LEU A 239 7.45 -18.54 0.03
CA LEU A 239 8.46 -17.90 -0.80
C LEU A 239 9.10 -18.90 -1.75
N GLU A 240 9.25 -18.50 -2.99
CA GLU A 240 9.94 -19.23 -4.05
C GLU A 240 11.09 -18.37 -4.56
N LYS A 241 12.33 -18.86 -4.46
CA LYS A 241 13.50 -18.12 -4.91
C LYS A 241 13.50 -18.02 -6.44
N LYS A 242 13.85 -16.84 -6.96
CA LYS A 242 14.02 -16.59 -8.39
C LYS A 242 15.40 -16.97 -8.93
#